data_AF-A0A1F3VEB1-F1
#
_entry.id   AF-A0A1F3VEB1-F1
#
_cell.length_a   1.000
_cell.length_b   1.000
_cell.length_c   1.000
_cell.angle_alpha   90.00
_cell.angle_beta   90.00
_cell.angle_gamma   90.00
#
_symmetry.space_group_name_H-M   'P 1'
#
loop_
_entity.id
_entity.type
_entity.pdbx_description
1 polymer ?
#
loop_
_entity_poly.entity_id
_entity_poly.type
_entity_poly.pdbx_seq_one_letter_code
_entity_poly.pdbx_strand_id
1 'polypeptide(L)'
;MSDNLNHLGDYAALINNLSPQQINFLPLNFWGDAEKMPPVKYEQLGINIRKAIDLIDKKIEINVRYIPFCFMTGYEKYVVGTYQHIYDERDWNIIAYNVDRLPSGPLSIEDYFKRAHEKRITSYHKYKKCFDCKYFFICDGIEKQLKGIQETYPILGEKIIDVLSFRQ
;
A
#
# COMPACT_ATOMS: atom_id res chain seq x y z
N MET A 1 19.48 1.28 0.42
CA MET A 1 18.08 0.91 0.76
C MET A 1 18.00 -0.10 1.91
N SER A 2 19.05 -0.87 2.21
CA SER A 2 19.16 -1.68 3.43
C SER A 2 19.19 -0.85 4.73
N ASP A 3 19.74 0.35 4.70
CA ASP A 3 19.99 1.12 5.92
C ASP A 3 18.71 1.59 6.62
N ASN A 4 17.69 2.03 5.87
CA ASN A 4 16.42 2.47 6.46
C ASN A 4 15.75 1.38 7.30
N LEU A 5 15.92 0.12 6.91
CA LEU A 5 15.32 -1.02 7.60
C LEU A 5 15.96 -1.26 8.98
N ASN A 6 17.23 -0.88 9.14
CA ASN A 6 17.95 -1.00 10.41
C ASN A 6 17.52 0.07 11.42
N HIS A 7 16.91 1.18 10.96
CA HIS A 7 16.50 2.30 11.80
C HIS A 7 15.01 2.28 12.16
N LEU A 8 14.28 1.19 11.88
CA LEU A 8 12.85 1.12 12.17
C LEU A 8 12.51 1.16 13.67
N GLY A 9 13.42 0.70 14.54
CA GLY A 9 13.27 0.84 15.98
C GLY A 9 13.35 2.31 16.42
N ASP A 10 14.39 3.02 15.97
CA ASP A 10 14.56 4.46 16.24
C ASP A 10 13.41 5.28 15.66
N TYR A 11 12.95 4.92 14.45
CA TYR A 11 11.78 5.51 13.83
C TYR A 11 10.53 5.31 14.68
N ALA A 12 10.25 4.08 15.15
CA ALA A 12 9.11 3.81 16.01
C ALA A 12 9.17 4.61 17.32
N ALA A 13 10.35 4.70 17.95
CA ALA A 13 10.56 5.51 19.14
C ALA A 13 10.26 7.00 18.88
N LEU A 14 10.75 7.54 17.77
CA LEU A 14 10.47 8.91 17.36
C LEU A 14 8.97 9.14 17.11
N ILE A 15 8.31 8.24 16.37
CA ILE A 15 6.89 8.34 16.07
C ILE A 15 6.05 8.29 17.35
N ASN A 16 6.38 7.39 18.29
CA ASN A 16 5.70 7.33 19.58
C ASN A 16 5.86 8.63 20.38
N ASN A 17 7.05 9.23 20.37
CA ASN A 17 7.30 10.50 21.05
C ASN A 17 6.56 11.67 20.40
N LEU A 18 6.48 11.71 19.07
CA LEU A 18 5.75 12.76 18.34
C LEU A 18 4.22 12.58 18.40
N SER A 19 3.76 11.33 18.51
CA SER A 19 2.33 10.96 18.54
C SER A 19 1.49 11.61 17.42
N PRO A 20 1.88 11.45 16.14
CA PRO A 20 1.07 11.94 15.02
C PRO A 20 -0.29 11.23 14.96
N GLN A 21 -1.25 11.82 14.25
CA GLN A 21 -2.57 11.18 14.07
C GLN A 21 -2.50 9.97 13.12
N GLN A 22 -1.70 10.06 12.07
CA GLN A 22 -1.53 9.01 11.07
C GLN A 22 -0.07 8.95 10.59
N ILE A 23 0.42 7.75 10.27
CA ILE A 23 1.65 7.55 9.51
C ILE A 23 1.41 6.66 8.28
N ASN A 24 2.21 6.90 7.25
CA ASN A 24 2.17 6.16 6.00
C ASN A 24 3.52 5.50 5.73
N PHE A 25 3.56 4.16 5.78
CA PHE A 25 4.63 3.40 5.17
C PHE A 25 4.37 3.32 3.67
N LEU A 26 5.36 3.75 2.88
CA LEU A 26 5.39 3.66 1.42
C LEU A 26 6.50 2.66 1.03
N PRO A 27 6.22 1.35 1.00
CA PRO A 27 7.26 0.33 0.89
C PRO A 27 8.05 0.43 -0.41
N LEU A 28 7.36 0.72 -1.52
CA LEU A 28 7.95 0.95 -2.84
C LEU A 28 7.17 2.07 -3.53
N ASN A 29 7.91 2.96 -4.19
CA ASN A 29 7.40 3.87 -5.20
C ASN A 29 8.42 3.95 -6.34
N PHE A 30 8.04 3.59 -7.56
CA PHE A 30 8.93 3.72 -8.71
C PHE A 30 8.60 4.97 -9.52
N TRP A 31 8.59 6.15 -8.88
CA TRP A 31 8.34 7.45 -9.53
C TRP A 31 9.53 8.39 -9.34
N GLY A 32 9.74 9.27 -10.31
CA GLY A 32 10.82 10.26 -10.25
C GLY A 32 12.18 9.60 -10.04
N ASP A 33 12.94 10.11 -9.07
CA ASP A 33 14.30 9.62 -8.78
C ASP A 33 14.36 8.15 -8.33
N ALA A 34 13.24 7.62 -7.79
CA ALA A 34 13.16 6.25 -7.30
C ALA A 34 13.01 5.20 -8.43
N GLU A 35 12.70 5.62 -9.66
CA GLU A 35 12.58 4.71 -10.81
C GLU A 35 13.91 3.98 -11.13
N LYS A 36 15.04 4.63 -10.82
CA LYS A 36 16.39 4.07 -11.07
C LYS A 36 16.93 3.26 -9.89
N MET A 37 16.21 3.19 -8.78
CA MET A 37 16.67 2.45 -7.62
C MET A 37 16.57 0.94 -7.88
N PRO A 38 17.53 0.14 -7.37
CA PRO A 38 17.46 -1.30 -7.50
C PRO A 38 16.20 -1.84 -6.79
N PRO A 39 15.49 -2.78 -7.42
CA PRO A 39 14.25 -3.32 -6.87
C PRO A 39 14.49 -4.01 -5.53
N VAL A 40 13.68 -3.68 -4.52
CA VAL A 40 13.65 -4.37 -3.23
C VAL A 40 12.42 -5.28 -3.17
N LYS A 41 12.62 -6.50 -2.67
CA LYS A 41 11.56 -7.50 -2.55
C LYS A 41 10.61 -7.20 -1.39
N TYR A 42 9.31 -7.45 -1.60
CA TYR A 42 8.28 -7.23 -0.59
C TYR A 42 8.40 -8.15 0.62
N GLU A 43 9.01 -9.33 0.52
CA GLU A 43 9.23 -10.22 1.68
C GLU A 43 10.02 -9.49 2.76
N GLN A 44 11.13 -8.86 2.37
CA GLN A 44 12.00 -8.16 3.30
C GLN A 44 11.33 -6.90 3.86
N LEU A 45 10.63 -6.15 3.00
CA LEU A 45 9.90 -4.95 3.40
C LEU A 45 8.78 -5.27 4.38
N GLY A 46 7.95 -6.27 4.06
CA GLY A 46 6.83 -6.69 4.89
C GLY A 46 7.28 -7.17 6.27
N ILE A 47 8.35 -7.98 6.36
CA ILE A 47 8.91 -8.43 7.66
C ILE A 47 9.26 -7.23 8.54
N ASN A 48 9.95 -6.26 7.97
CA ASN A 48 10.49 -5.12 8.72
C ASN A 48 9.38 -4.11 9.09
N ILE A 49 8.44 -3.85 8.18
CA ILE A 49 7.29 -2.99 8.45
C ILE A 49 6.43 -3.57 9.57
N ARG A 50 6.18 -4.89 9.59
CA ARG A 50 5.44 -5.52 10.70
C ARG A 50 6.13 -5.32 12.05
N LYS A 51 7.46 -5.49 12.11
CA LYS A 51 8.24 -5.19 13.32
C LYS A 51 8.09 -3.73 13.76
N ALA A 52 8.12 -2.79 12.81
CA ALA A 52 7.92 -1.38 13.13
C ALA A 52 6.50 -1.12 13.67
N ILE A 53 5.49 -1.68 13.01
CA ILE A 53 4.09 -1.61 13.46
C ILE A 53 3.97 -2.08 14.90
N ASP A 54 4.58 -3.21 15.27
CA ASP A 54 4.50 -3.78 16.62
C ASP A 54 5.05 -2.85 17.72
N LEU A 55 6.01 -1.99 17.38
CA LEU A 55 6.62 -1.03 18.30
C LEU A 55 5.86 0.30 18.39
N ILE A 56 5.01 0.62 17.42
CA ILE A 56 4.30 1.90 17.36
C ILE A 56 3.00 1.84 18.17
N ASP A 57 2.71 2.91 18.92
CA ASP A 57 1.48 3.07 19.70
C ASP A 57 0.24 2.92 18.79
N LYS A 58 -0.67 2.03 19.19
CA LYS A 58 -1.87 1.69 18.41
C LYS A 58 -2.93 2.80 18.40
N LYS A 59 -2.73 3.87 19.16
CA LYS A 59 -3.52 5.12 19.04
C LYS A 59 -3.20 5.88 17.75
N ILE A 60 -2.00 5.66 17.19
CA ILE A 60 -1.58 6.24 15.92
C ILE A 60 -2.18 5.38 14.80
N GLU A 61 -2.85 6.01 13.84
CA GLU A 61 -3.31 5.31 12.67
C GLU A 61 -2.12 4.95 11.76
N ILE A 62 -2.01 3.68 11.38
CA ILE A 62 -0.89 3.20 10.56
C ILE A 62 -1.42 2.64 9.25
N ASN A 63 -0.89 3.16 8.16
CA ASN A 63 -1.19 2.71 6.82
C ASN A 63 0.08 2.19 6.14
N VAL A 64 -0.02 1.04 5.50
CA VAL A 64 1.00 0.46 4.64
C VAL A 64 0.46 0.48 3.22
N ARG A 65 0.96 1.45 2.45
CA ARG A 65 0.42 1.79 1.14
C ARG A 65 0.81 0.74 0.10
N TYR A 66 -0.21 0.24 -0.60
CA TYR A 66 -0.13 -0.55 -1.83
C TYR A 66 0.70 -1.85 -1.75
N ILE A 67 1.02 -2.33 -0.55
CA ILE A 67 1.69 -3.61 -0.37
C ILE A 67 0.72 -4.76 -0.67
N PRO A 68 1.15 -5.83 -1.36
CA PRO A 68 0.30 -6.99 -1.55
C PRO A 68 -0.01 -7.67 -0.22
N PHE A 69 -1.28 -8.05 -0.02
CA PHE A 69 -1.77 -8.67 1.23
C PHE A 69 -0.97 -9.91 1.67
N CYS A 70 -0.44 -10.70 0.74
CA CYS A 70 0.34 -11.89 1.06
C CYS A 70 1.69 -11.61 1.76
N PHE A 71 2.14 -10.36 1.78
CA PHE A 71 3.30 -9.92 2.54
C PHE A 71 2.93 -9.27 3.88
N MET A 72 1.65 -9.24 4.23
CA MET A 72 1.10 -8.62 5.44
C MET A 72 0.05 -9.52 6.10
N THR A 73 0.17 -10.85 5.96
CA THR A 73 -0.71 -11.80 6.64
C THR A 73 -0.71 -11.58 8.15
N GLY A 74 -1.89 -11.48 8.76
CA GLY A 74 -2.09 -11.11 10.17
C GLY A 74 -2.04 -9.59 10.45
N TYR A 75 -1.76 -8.78 9.43
CA TYR A 75 -1.60 -7.33 9.48
C TYR A 75 -2.47 -6.66 8.39
N GLU A 76 -3.51 -7.34 7.93
CA GLU A 76 -4.35 -6.93 6.80
C GLU A 76 -4.99 -5.55 7.01
N LYS A 77 -5.35 -5.22 8.26
CA LYS A 77 -5.96 -3.93 8.62
C LYS A 77 -5.09 -2.71 8.33
N TYR A 78 -3.77 -2.90 8.26
CA TYR A 78 -2.85 -1.81 7.95
C TYR A 78 -2.66 -1.63 6.44
N VAL A 79 -3.07 -2.59 5.60
CA VAL A 79 -2.88 -2.53 4.16
C VAL A 79 -3.87 -1.56 3.54
N VAL A 80 -3.38 -0.54 2.83
CA VAL A 80 -4.21 0.42 2.11
C VAL A 80 -3.83 0.43 0.63
N GLY A 81 -4.66 -0.21 -0.19
CA GLY A 81 -4.51 -0.22 -1.64
C GLY A 81 -5.08 1.04 -2.30
N THR A 82 -4.94 1.13 -3.62
CA THR A 82 -5.39 2.28 -4.43
C THR A 82 -6.88 2.58 -4.28
N TYR A 83 -7.72 1.56 -4.19
CA TYR A 83 -9.17 1.71 -4.02
C TYR A 83 -9.60 1.92 -2.56
N GLN A 84 -8.72 1.66 -1.59
CA GLN A 84 -8.94 2.04 -0.20
C GLN A 84 -8.48 3.48 0.06
N HIS A 85 -7.44 3.95 -0.65
CA HIS A 85 -6.88 5.28 -0.47
C HIS A 85 -7.88 6.41 -0.78
N ILE A 86 -8.87 6.17 -1.65
CA ILE A 86 -9.91 7.17 -1.93
C ILE A 86 -10.76 7.52 -0.70
N TYR A 87 -10.77 6.66 0.32
CA TYR A 87 -11.49 6.83 1.59
C TYR A 87 -10.59 7.32 2.73
N ASP A 88 -9.33 7.64 2.46
CA ASP A 88 -8.44 8.15 3.49
C ASP A 88 -8.70 9.64 3.73
N GLU A 89 -9.23 9.97 4.90
CA GLU A 89 -9.60 11.34 5.27
C GLU A 89 -8.41 12.18 5.73
N ARG A 90 -7.29 11.54 6.09
CA ARG A 90 -6.14 12.19 6.75
C ARG A 90 -4.90 12.28 5.86
N ASP A 91 -4.93 11.68 4.66
CA ASP A 91 -3.87 11.78 3.66
C ASP A 91 -4.33 12.57 2.44
N TRP A 92 -3.36 12.96 1.61
CA TRP A 92 -3.64 13.55 0.30
C TRP A 92 -4.31 12.51 -0.57
N ASN A 93 -5.55 12.77 -0.96
CA ASN A 93 -6.30 11.80 -1.73
C ASN A 93 -5.63 11.52 -3.09
N ILE A 94 -5.63 10.24 -3.50
CA ILE A 94 -5.01 9.76 -4.75
C ILE A 94 -5.40 10.55 -6.01
N ILE A 95 -6.57 11.20 -5.99
CA ILE A 95 -7.03 12.07 -7.08
C ILE A 95 -6.08 13.26 -7.31
N ALA A 96 -5.52 13.81 -6.23
CA ALA A 96 -4.68 15.02 -6.26
C ALA A 96 -3.26 14.77 -6.82
N TYR A 97 -2.82 13.53 -7.02
CA TYR A 97 -1.42 13.21 -7.35
C TYR A 97 -1.02 13.58 -8.80
N ASN A 98 -1.98 14.08 -9.60
CA ASN A 98 -1.74 14.73 -10.90
C ASN A 98 -2.77 15.86 -11.07
N VAL A 99 -2.55 16.96 -10.35
CA VAL A 99 -3.45 18.13 -10.35
C VAL A 99 -3.73 18.67 -11.76
N ASP A 100 -2.74 18.60 -12.65
CA ASP A 100 -2.87 19.06 -14.05
C ASP A 100 -3.87 18.24 -14.88
N ARG A 101 -4.25 17.05 -14.40
CA ARG A 101 -5.21 16.16 -15.05
C ARG A 101 -6.57 16.12 -14.33
N LEU A 102 -6.78 17.02 -13.36
CA LEU A 102 -8.07 17.13 -12.70
C LEU A 102 -9.08 17.80 -13.65
N PRO A 103 -10.35 17.37 -13.65
CA PRO A 103 -11.42 18.11 -14.30
C PRO A 103 -11.48 19.54 -13.78
N SER A 104 -11.81 20.49 -14.64
CA SER A 104 -11.96 21.91 -14.28
C SER A 104 -13.23 22.22 -13.45
N GLY A 105 -13.86 21.21 -12.85
CA GLY A 105 -15.14 21.28 -12.14
C GLY A 105 -15.17 20.40 -10.89
N PRO A 106 -16.31 20.32 -10.19
CA PRO A 106 -16.42 19.51 -8.98
C PRO A 106 -16.16 18.04 -9.30
N LEU A 107 -15.39 17.38 -8.42
CA LEU A 107 -15.06 15.97 -8.57
C LEU A 107 -16.28 15.11 -8.23
N SER A 108 -16.57 14.14 -9.08
CA SER A 108 -17.56 13.10 -8.83
C SER A 108 -16.92 11.89 -8.15
N ILE A 109 -17.72 11.04 -7.51
CA ILE A 109 -17.26 9.75 -6.96
C ILE A 109 -16.59 8.90 -8.05
N GLU A 110 -17.12 8.93 -9.27
CA GLU A 110 -16.57 8.20 -10.41
C GLU A 110 -15.12 8.62 -10.73
N ASP A 111 -14.78 9.90 -10.58
CA ASP A 111 -13.42 10.40 -10.83
C ASP A 111 -12.40 9.77 -9.86
N TYR A 112 -12.78 9.58 -8.60
CA TYR A 112 -11.93 8.91 -7.60
C TYR A 112 -11.69 7.44 -7.98
N PHE A 113 -12.76 6.71 -8.32
CA PHE A 113 -12.65 5.31 -8.73
C PHE A 113 -11.87 5.14 -10.04
N LYS A 114 -12.08 6.04 -11.01
CA LYS A 114 -11.32 6.06 -12.26
C LYS A 114 -9.83 6.28 -11.98
N ARG A 115 -9.48 7.23 -11.11
CA ARG A 115 -8.07 7.45 -10.77
C ARG A 115 -7.46 6.26 -10.04
N ALA A 116 -8.16 5.67 -9.08
CA ALA A 116 -7.71 4.45 -8.39
C ALA A 116 -7.50 3.30 -9.39
N HIS A 117 -8.43 3.13 -10.33
CA HIS A 117 -8.33 2.15 -11.41
C HIS A 117 -7.10 2.37 -12.27
N GLU A 118 -6.95 3.57 -12.84
CA GLU A 118 -5.81 3.96 -13.66
C GLU A 118 -4.50 3.71 -12.92
N LYS A 119 -4.42 4.10 -11.64
CA LYS A 119 -3.22 3.89 -10.84
C LYS A 119 -2.91 2.41 -10.65
N ARG A 120 -3.92 1.61 -10.30
CA ARG A 120 -3.80 0.16 -10.13
C ARG A 120 -3.26 -0.50 -11.40
N ILE A 121 -3.89 -0.26 -12.54
CA ILE A 121 -3.54 -0.94 -13.79
C ILE A 121 -2.22 -0.45 -14.39
N THR A 122 -1.84 0.80 -14.13
CA THR A 122 -0.59 1.38 -14.67
C THR A 122 0.61 0.97 -13.85
N SER A 123 0.49 0.87 -12.52
CA SER A 123 1.63 0.63 -11.63
C SER A 123 1.80 -0.85 -11.28
N TYR A 124 0.70 -1.60 -11.12
CA TYR A 124 0.75 -2.94 -10.52
C TYR A 124 0.46 -4.07 -11.52
N HIS A 125 0.90 -5.28 -11.14
CA HIS A 125 0.73 -6.53 -11.86
C HIS A 125 0.26 -7.64 -10.92
N LYS A 126 -0.66 -8.47 -11.41
CA LYS A 126 -1.09 -9.72 -10.76
C LYS A 126 -0.73 -10.91 -11.64
N TYR A 127 -0.06 -11.89 -11.05
CA TYR A 127 0.23 -13.15 -11.73
C TYR A 127 -1.03 -14.01 -11.86
N LYS A 128 -1.00 -14.98 -12.79
CA LYS A 128 -2.11 -15.93 -12.99
C LYS A 128 -2.51 -16.65 -11.70
N LYS A 129 -1.55 -17.07 -10.88
CA LYS A 129 -1.82 -17.72 -9.58
C LYS A 129 -2.60 -16.84 -8.60
N CYS A 130 -2.59 -15.52 -8.76
CA CYS A 130 -3.37 -14.62 -7.91
C CYS A 130 -4.87 -14.69 -8.17
N PHE A 131 -5.32 -15.26 -9.31
CA PHE A 131 -6.75 -15.38 -9.63
C PHE A 131 -7.51 -16.19 -8.58
N ASP A 132 -6.86 -17.15 -7.91
CA ASP A 132 -7.49 -17.97 -6.87
C ASP A 132 -7.35 -17.37 -5.46
N CYS A 133 -6.69 -16.22 -5.34
CA CYS A 133 -6.51 -15.54 -4.06
C CYS A 133 -7.84 -14.97 -3.55
N LYS A 134 -8.10 -15.12 -2.25
CA LYS A 134 -9.23 -14.50 -1.56
C LYS A 134 -9.19 -12.96 -1.62
N TYR A 135 -7.99 -12.38 -1.68
CA TYR A 135 -7.79 -10.93 -1.79
C TYR A 135 -7.76 -10.41 -3.23
N PHE A 136 -8.11 -11.23 -4.23
CA PHE A 136 -7.91 -10.88 -5.65
C PHE A 136 -8.54 -9.54 -6.02
N PHE A 137 -9.75 -9.21 -5.54
CA PHE A 137 -10.42 -7.96 -5.93
C PHE A 137 -9.90 -6.73 -5.19
N ILE A 138 -9.46 -6.89 -3.93
CA ILE A 138 -9.07 -5.77 -3.07
C ILE A 138 -7.57 -5.45 -3.09
N CYS A 139 -6.72 -6.42 -3.47
CA CYS A 139 -5.26 -6.25 -3.57
C CYS A 139 -4.89 -5.52 -4.87
N ASP A 140 -3.87 -4.66 -4.85
CA ASP A 140 -3.38 -4.01 -6.08
C ASP A 140 -2.51 -4.96 -6.93
N GLY A 141 -1.78 -5.87 -6.30
CA GLY A 141 -0.73 -6.68 -6.92
C GLY A 141 0.66 -6.15 -6.59
N ILE A 142 1.68 -6.63 -7.28
CA ILE A 142 3.07 -6.16 -7.11
C ILE A 142 3.38 -5.02 -8.09
N GLU A 143 4.32 -4.14 -7.76
CA GLU A 143 4.85 -3.17 -8.74
C GLU A 143 5.36 -3.87 -10.01
N LYS A 144 5.08 -3.29 -11.19
CA LYS A 144 5.44 -3.90 -12.49
C LYS A 144 6.93 -4.09 -12.67
N GLN A 145 7.75 -3.23 -12.07
CA GLN A 145 9.21 -3.30 -12.03
C GLN A 145 9.70 -4.59 -11.34
N LEU A 146 8.87 -5.20 -10.50
CA LEU A 146 9.17 -6.46 -9.82
C LEU A 146 8.66 -7.70 -10.57
N LYS A 147 8.05 -7.54 -11.74
CA LYS A 147 7.55 -8.66 -12.54
C LYS A 147 8.70 -9.57 -12.96
N GLY A 148 8.60 -10.86 -12.64
CA GLY A 148 9.63 -11.87 -12.89
C GLY A 148 10.75 -11.90 -11.83
N ILE A 149 10.75 -10.98 -10.87
CA ILE A 149 11.74 -10.90 -9.78
C ILE A 149 11.09 -11.30 -8.44
N GLN A 150 9.86 -10.84 -8.24
CA GLN A 150 9.07 -11.03 -7.04
C GLN A 150 8.07 -12.17 -7.23
N GLU A 151 8.17 -13.18 -6.38
CA GLU A 151 7.15 -14.21 -6.24
C GLU A 151 5.93 -13.67 -5.48
N THR A 152 4.78 -14.31 -5.64
CA THR A 152 3.58 -14.00 -4.85
C THR A 152 3.03 -15.26 -4.19
N TYR A 153 2.37 -15.07 -3.05
CA TYR A 153 1.84 -16.16 -2.23
C TYR A 153 0.31 -16.01 -2.07
N PRO A 154 -0.48 -16.35 -3.10
CA PRO A 154 -1.94 -16.31 -3.03
C PRO A 154 -2.47 -17.06 -1.80
N ILE A 155 -3.45 -16.47 -1.12
CA ILE A 155 -4.11 -17.09 0.03
C ILE A 155 -5.49 -17.55 -0.44
N LEU A 156 -5.76 -18.85 -0.35
CA LEU A 156 -7.05 -19.43 -0.76
C LEU A 156 -8.16 -19.07 0.23
N GLY A 157 -9.40 -19.03 -0.25
CA GLY A 157 -10.59 -18.74 0.54
C GLY A 157 -11.67 -18.03 -0.26
N GLU A 158 -12.77 -17.69 0.40
CA GLU A 158 -13.84 -16.90 -0.20
C GLU A 158 -13.34 -15.52 -0.63
N LYS A 159 -13.71 -15.10 -1.84
CA LYS A 159 -13.25 -13.82 -2.40
C LYS A 159 -13.84 -12.66 -1.62
N ILE A 160 -12.95 -11.81 -1.12
CA ILE A 160 -13.31 -10.54 -0.49
C ILE A 160 -13.52 -9.52 -1.60
N ILE A 161 -14.72 -8.94 -1.65
CA ILE A 161 -15.12 -7.95 -2.66
C ILE A 161 -15.16 -6.53 -2.11
N ASP A 162 -15.43 -6.37 -0.81
CA ASP A 162 -15.46 -5.07 -0.17
C ASP A 162 -14.04 -4.61 0.15
N VAL A 163 -13.62 -3.50 -0.48
CA VAL A 163 -12.29 -2.91 -0.31
C VAL A 163 -12.04 -2.42 1.11
N LEU A 164 -13.10 -2.15 1.88
CA LEU A 164 -13.04 -1.70 3.27
C LEU A 164 -13.15 -2.84 4.30
N SER A 165 -13.15 -4.11 3.87
CA SER A 165 -13.31 -5.27 4.77
C SER A 165 -12.37 -5.30 5.98
N PHE A 166 -11.18 -4.69 5.87
CA PHE A 166 -10.19 -4.62 6.95
C PHE A 166 -10.02 -3.23 7.56
N ARG A 167 -10.87 -2.27 7.16
CA ARG A 167 -10.85 -0.88 7.63
C ARG A 167 -12.11 -0.61 8.43
N GLN A 168 -12.01 -0.74 9.75
CA GLN A 168 -13.05 -0.42 10.73
C GLN A 168 -12.45 0.46 11.82
#